data_AF-A0A925W484-F1
#
_entry.id   AF-A0A925W484-F1
#
_cell.length_a   1.000
_cell.length_b   1.000
_cell.length_c   1.000
_cell.angle_alpha   90.00
_cell.angle_beta   90.00
_cell.angle_gamma   90.00
#
_symmetry.space_group_name_H-M   'P 1'
#
loop_
_entity.id
_entity.type
_entity.pdbx_description
1 polymer ?
#
loop_
_entity_poly.entity_id
_entity_poly.type
_entity_poly.pdbx_seq_one_letter_code
_entity_poly.pdbx_strand_id
1 'polypeptide(L)'
;MCGIVAAYGKIDPDKCERMLARVQHRGPDDTGVLAVQGAWLGHQRLSIIDVSGGHQPLTDLDETVWIVGNGEIYNHERLTAGLPDGVLQSRSDTEAALHAVMRGGPAAVATLNGMFAIAMVTADGGGLVARDPMGVKPLYWVHDDDVTIFASELRAFDESDRPHVEAFPPGSLWTPGAGVVRFADAVPVEVRPARRAQHETWDNVVLDQVRDAVVAAVRRRMMSDVGVGVFLSGGLDSALVAAIAAREAHGRVLPTFAVG
;
A
#
# COMPACT_ATOMS: atom_id res chain seq x y z
N MET A 1 -9.73 -5.34 1.39
CA MET A 1 -8.54 -4.46 1.44
C MET A 1 -8.28 -4.20 2.89
N CYS A 2 -7.08 -4.37 3.44
CA CYS A 2 -6.81 -4.16 4.86
C CYS A 2 -7.14 -2.74 5.38
N GLY A 3 -7.20 -2.59 6.70
CA GLY A 3 -7.26 -1.30 7.39
C GLY A 3 -6.06 -1.13 8.31
N ILE A 4 -5.46 0.06 8.31
CA ILE A 4 -4.39 0.42 9.26
C ILE A 4 -4.78 1.62 10.10
N VAL A 5 -4.29 1.63 11.34
CA VAL A 5 -4.20 2.79 12.24
C VAL A 5 -2.76 2.86 12.76
N ALA A 6 -2.14 4.02 12.71
CA ALA A 6 -0.80 4.23 13.26
C ALA A 6 -0.76 5.55 14.01
N ALA A 7 -0.06 5.62 15.14
CA ALA A 7 0.11 6.83 15.93
C ALA A 7 1.56 6.98 16.41
N TYR A 8 2.05 8.21 16.50
CA TYR A 8 3.40 8.57 16.93
C TYR A 8 3.33 9.79 17.86
N GLY A 9 4.08 9.78 18.96
CA GLY A 9 4.09 10.85 19.97
C GLY A 9 3.41 10.46 21.29
N LYS A 10 2.66 11.39 21.89
CA LYS A 10 1.87 11.16 23.12
C LYS A 10 0.57 10.43 22.79
N ILE A 11 0.61 9.11 22.86
CA ILE A 11 -0.48 8.25 22.39
C ILE A 11 -1.45 7.88 23.51
N ASP A 12 -2.75 7.90 23.18
CA ASP A 12 -3.81 7.21 23.92
C ASP A 12 -4.09 5.85 23.23
N PRO A 13 -3.62 4.71 23.77
CA PRO A 13 -3.83 3.41 23.17
C PRO A 13 -5.32 3.04 23.02
N ASP A 14 -6.16 3.43 23.98
CA ASP A 14 -7.60 3.12 23.93
C ASP A 14 -8.26 3.84 22.76
N LYS A 15 -7.83 5.08 22.45
CA LYS A 15 -8.25 5.80 21.26
C LYS A 15 -7.86 5.05 19.99
N CYS A 16 -6.61 4.63 19.89
CA CYS A 16 -6.11 3.87 18.74
C CYS A 16 -6.88 2.56 18.52
N GLU A 17 -7.17 1.81 19.59
CA GLU A 17 -7.97 0.58 19.53
C GLU A 17 -9.40 0.84 19.05
N ARG A 18 -10.07 1.89 19.57
CA ARG A 18 -11.41 2.30 19.09
C ARG A 18 -11.39 2.68 17.60
N MET A 19 -10.36 3.40 17.16
CA MET A 19 -10.19 3.77 15.75
C MET A 19 -9.99 2.52 14.88
N LEU A 20 -9.18 1.56 15.33
CA LEU A 20 -8.91 0.32 14.61
C LEU A 20 -10.17 -0.54 14.47
N ALA A 21 -10.98 -0.65 15.53
CA ALA A 21 -12.24 -1.39 15.49
C ALA A 21 -13.23 -0.84 14.44
N ARG A 22 -13.26 0.49 14.22
CA ARG A 22 -14.15 1.12 13.23
C ARG A 22 -13.79 0.79 11.78
N VAL A 23 -12.61 0.24 11.52
CA VAL A 23 -12.16 -0.18 10.19
C VAL A 23 -12.07 -1.70 10.01
N GLN A 24 -12.64 -2.49 10.93
CA GLN A 24 -12.63 -3.96 10.85
C GLN A 24 -13.24 -4.52 9.56
N HIS A 25 -14.28 -3.89 9.00
CA HIS A 25 -14.91 -4.32 7.73
C HIS A 25 -13.94 -4.37 6.55
N ARG A 26 -12.81 -3.66 6.62
CA ARG A 26 -11.75 -3.68 5.61
C ARG A 26 -11.02 -5.02 5.62
N GLY A 27 -10.72 -5.51 6.82
CA GLY A 27 -9.96 -6.73 7.05
C GLY A 27 -10.60 -7.57 8.15
N PRO A 28 -11.60 -8.40 7.81
CA PRO A 28 -12.35 -9.17 8.79
C PRO A 28 -11.63 -10.44 9.29
N ASP A 29 -10.49 -10.80 8.70
CA ASP A 29 -9.89 -12.11 8.91
C ASP A 29 -9.03 -12.18 10.17
N ASP A 30 -8.37 -11.07 10.52
CA ASP A 30 -7.39 -11.02 11.61
C ASP A 30 -7.11 -9.58 12.07
N THR A 31 -6.70 -9.42 13.33
CA THR A 31 -6.38 -8.14 13.97
C THR A 31 -5.03 -8.24 14.68
N GLY A 32 -4.13 -7.30 14.42
CA GLY A 32 -2.86 -7.19 15.13
C GLY A 32 -2.59 -5.77 15.61
N VAL A 33 -1.92 -5.67 16.76
CA VAL A 33 -1.59 -4.42 17.44
C VAL A 33 -0.19 -4.50 18.03
N LEU A 34 0.55 -3.39 17.96
CA LEU A 34 1.84 -3.21 18.61
C LEU A 34 1.91 -1.81 19.23
N ALA A 35 2.40 -1.72 20.45
CA ALA A 35 2.81 -0.46 21.08
C ALA A 35 4.30 -0.52 21.41
N VAL A 36 5.07 0.44 20.93
CA VAL A 36 6.52 0.52 21.16
C VAL A 36 6.97 1.97 21.22
N GLN A 37 7.70 2.34 22.28
CA GLN A 37 8.37 3.64 22.49
C GLN A 37 7.72 4.86 21.78
N GLY A 38 6.55 5.29 22.27
CA GLY A 38 5.89 6.49 21.72
C GLY A 38 5.29 6.28 20.33
N ALA A 39 5.08 5.04 19.91
CA ALA A 39 4.37 4.67 18.70
C ALA A 39 3.36 3.54 18.96
N TRP A 40 2.34 3.47 18.11
CA TRP A 40 1.31 2.45 18.13
C TRP A 40 0.94 2.08 16.70
N LEU A 41 0.94 0.80 16.36
CA LEU A 41 0.53 0.26 15.06
C LEU A 41 -0.63 -0.70 15.25
N GLY A 42 -1.64 -0.59 14.39
CA GLY A 42 -2.78 -1.48 14.36
C GLY A 42 -3.16 -1.84 12.93
N HIS A 43 -3.55 -3.09 12.73
CA HIS A 43 -3.88 -3.63 11.42
C HIS A 43 -5.13 -4.54 11.48
N GLN A 44 -6.01 -4.37 10.51
CA GLN A 44 -7.17 -5.21 10.21
C GLN A 44 -6.91 -5.90 8.88
N ARG A 45 -6.79 -7.22 8.88
CA ARG A 45 -6.28 -8.00 7.75
C ARG A 45 -7.39 -8.56 6.85
N LEU A 46 -7.23 -8.38 5.55
CA LEU A 46 -7.85 -9.24 4.53
C LEU A 46 -6.74 -10.07 3.90
N SER A 47 -6.85 -11.39 4.00
CA SER A 47 -5.80 -12.34 3.64
C SER A 47 -5.77 -12.59 2.14
N ILE A 48 -4.94 -11.83 1.41
CA ILE A 48 -4.79 -11.94 -0.07
C ILE A 48 -3.49 -12.65 -0.48
N ILE A 49 -2.38 -12.35 0.21
CA ILE A 49 -1.06 -12.96 0.03
C ILE A 49 -0.62 -13.56 1.37
N ASP A 50 -0.04 -14.75 1.32
CA ASP A 50 0.44 -15.53 2.47
C ASP A 50 -0.61 -15.66 3.58
N VAL A 51 -1.71 -16.35 3.28
CA VAL A 51 -2.87 -16.47 4.18
C VAL A 51 -2.47 -16.94 5.59
N SER A 52 -1.46 -17.80 5.72
CA SER A 52 -0.98 -18.35 6.99
C SER A 52 0.09 -17.50 7.71
N GLY A 53 0.98 -16.81 6.99
CA GLY A 53 2.14 -16.12 7.55
C GLY A 53 2.07 -14.60 7.57
N GLY A 54 1.08 -14.00 6.90
CA GLY A 54 1.00 -12.54 6.71
C GLY A 54 0.32 -11.75 7.84
N HIS A 55 0.33 -12.24 9.09
CA HIS A 55 -0.12 -11.47 10.25
C HIS A 55 0.68 -10.18 10.34
N GLN A 56 0.02 -9.06 10.67
CA GLN A 56 0.71 -7.77 10.83
C GLN A 56 0.29 -7.12 12.15
N PRO A 57 1.19 -6.43 12.87
CA PRO A 57 2.50 -5.93 12.42
C PRO A 57 3.54 -7.02 12.14
N LEU A 58 4.24 -6.92 10.99
CA LEU A 58 5.40 -7.76 10.65
C LEU A 58 6.66 -7.15 11.27
N THR A 59 7.67 -7.97 11.54
CA THR A 59 8.93 -7.55 12.17
C THR A 59 10.14 -8.18 11.47
N ASP A 60 11.33 -7.63 11.71
CA ASP A 60 12.59 -8.30 11.41
C ASP A 60 12.96 -9.34 12.48
N LEU A 61 13.97 -10.17 12.20
CA LEU A 61 14.44 -11.25 13.08
C LEU A 61 14.86 -10.78 14.48
N ASP A 62 15.38 -9.57 14.58
CA ASP A 62 15.91 -9.00 15.83
C ASP A 62 14.83 -8.21 16.61
N GLU A 63 13.60 -8.15 16.10
CA GLU A 63 12.50 -7.38 16.68
C GLU A 63 12.89 -5.91 16.94
N THR A 64 13.49 -5.29 15.92
CA THR A 64 13.97 -3.90 15.97
C THR A 64 13.13 -2.95 15.14
N VAL A 65 12.42 -3.45 14.13
CA VAL A 65 11.56 -2.67 13.25
C VAL A 65 10.28 -3.44 12.94
N TRP A 66 9.15 -2.74 13.03
CA TRP A 66 7.85 -3.29 12.69
C TRP A 66 7.17 -2.50 11.57
N ILE A 67 6.33 -3.19 10.79
CA ILE A 67 5.56 -2.60 9.69
C ILE A 67 4.09 -3.08 9.71
N VAL A 68 3.18 -2.18 9.37
CA VAL A 68 1.84 -2.51 8.89
C VAL A 68 1.62 -1.93 7.49
N GLY A 69 0.84 -2.61 6.66
CA GLY A 69 0.60 -2.26 5.27
C GLY A 69 -0.82 -2.59 4.82
N ASN A 70 -1.47 -1.61 4.21
CA ASN A 70 -2.68 -1.82 3.41
C ASN A 70 -2.30 -1.62 1.94
N GLY A 71 -2.17 -2.72 1.18
CA GLY A 71 -1.75 -2.63 -0.20
C GLY A 71 -1.10 -3.89 -0.74
N GLU A 72 -0.43 -3.72 -1.87
CA GLU A 72 0.30 -4.76 -2.58
C GLU A 72 1.58 -4.14 -3.19
N ILE A 73 2.74 -4.72 -2.90
CA ILE A 73 4.04 -4.37 -3.46
C ILE A 73 4.40 -5.34 -4.58
N TYR A 74 4.06 -4.96 -5.81
CA TYR A 74 4.19 -5.79 -7.02
C TYR A 74 5.62 -6.20 -7.36
N ASN A 75 6.63 -5.46 -6.89
CA ASN A 75 8.04 -5.78 -7.12
C ASN A 75 8.73 -6.43 -5.92
N HIS A 76 7.98 -7.04 -4.99
CA HIS A 76 8.52 -7.65 -3.77
C HIS A 76 9.63 -8.68 -4.07
N GLU A 77 9.45 -9.57 -5.06
CA GLU A 77 10.49 -10.55 -5.47
C GLU A 77 11.81 -9.86 -5.86
N ARG A 78 11.75 -8.72 -6.55
CA ARG A 78 12.93 -7.94 -6.92
C ARG A 78 13.57 -7.27 -5.71
N LEU A 79 12.77 -6.82 -4.75
CA LEU A 79 13.26 -6.17 -3.54
C LEU A 79 13.97 -7.17 -2.63
N THR A 80 13.52 -8.42 -2.61
CA THR A 80 14.11 -9.48 -1.78
C THR A 80 15.19 -10.27 -2.50
N ALA A 81 15.37 -10.09 -3.81
CA ALA A 81 16.44 -10.70 -4.58
C ALA A 81 17.81 -10.39 -3.94
N GLY A 82 18.49 -11.45 -3.49
CA GLY A 82 19.82 -11.35 -2.87
C GLY A 82 19.82 -11.17 -1.35
N LEU A 83 18.66 -11.21 -0.68
CA LEU A 83 18.63 -11.41 0.77
C LEU A 83 19.13 -12.83 1.11
N PRO A 84 19.94 -13.00 2.18
CA PRO A 84 20.32 -14.32 2.66
C PRO A 84 19.11 -15.19 3.04
N ASP A 85 19.27 -16.51 2.89
CA ASP A 85 18.26 -17.47 3.34
C ASP A 85 17.98 -17.30 4.84
N GLY A 86 16.70 -17.37 5.22
CA GLY A 86 16.25 -17.24 6.60
C GLY A 86 16.07 -15.81 7.12
N VAL A 87 16.39 -14.79 6.31
CA VAL A 87 16.10 -13.39 6.68
C VAL A 87 14.61 -13.08 6.60
N LEU A 88 13.93 -13.59 5.58
CA LEU A 88 12.48 -13.45 5.45
C LEU A 88 11.77 -14.52 6.30
N GLN A 89 10.82 -14.07 7.10
CA GLN A 89 9.97 -14.89 7.96
C GLN A 89 8.61 -15.22 7.30
N SER A 90 8.23 -14.51 6.24
CA SER A 90 6.98 -14.70 5.50
C SER A 90 7.19 -14.57 3.98
N ARG A 91 6.12 -14.83 3.21
CA ARG A 91 6.06 -14.52 1.77
C ARG A 91 5.29 -13.22 1.51
N SER A 92 5.01 -12.43 2.55
CA SER A 92 4.27 -11.18 2.45
C SER A 92 5.06 -10.15 1.64
N ASP A 93 4.39 -9.51 0.69
CA ASP A 93 4.97 -8.38 -0.05
C ASP A 93 5.24 -7.16 0.85
N THR A 94 4.55 -7.06 1.99
CA THR A 94 4.80 -6.03 3.00
C THR A 94 6.15 -6.25 3.73
N GLU A 95 6.59 -7.49 3.91
CA GLU A 95 7.90 -7.80 4.50
C GLU A 95 9.04 -7.40 3.55
N ALA A 96 8.84 -7.53 2.23
CA ALA A 96 9.79 -7.01 1.25
C ALA A 96 9.95 -5.49 1.37
N ALA A 97 8.88 -4.75 1.66
CA ALA A 97 8.94 -3.32 1.93
C ALA A 97 9.70 -3.00 3.22
N LEU A 98 9.47 -3.77 4.31
CA LEU A 98 10.22 -3.67 5.56
C LEU A 98 11.74 -3.74 5.29
N HIS A 99 12.22 -4.81 4.64
CA HIS A 99 13.65 -4.97 4.37
C HIS A 99 14.20 -3.98 3.34
N ALA A 100 13.39 -3.51 2.38
CA ALA A 100 13.81 -2.45 1.47
C ALA A 100 14.11 -1.15 2.23
N VAL A 101 13.21 -0.76 3.13
CA VAL A 101 13.35 0.44 3.96
C VAL A 101 14.46 0.29 5.00
N MET A 102 14.59 -0.85 5.66
CA MET A 102 15.68 -1.08 6.62
C MET A 102 17.07 -0.90 5.98
N ARG A 103 17.24 -1.35 4.72
CA ARG A 103 18.53 -1.28 4.01
C ARG A 103 18.81 0.10 3.40
N GLY A 104 17.78 0.76 2.85
CA GLY A 104 17.95 2.01 2.11
C GLY A 104 17.42 3.26 2.82
N GLY A 105 16.97 3.12 4.07
CA GLY A 105 16.34 4.19 4.84
C GLY A 105 15.01 4.67 4.22
N PRO A 106 14.50 5.82 4.68
CA PRO A 106 13.23 6.38 4.18
C PRO A 106 13.19 6.60 2.67
N ALA A 107 14.32 6.90 2.03
CA ALA A 107 14.40 7.10 0.58
C ALA A 107 14.06 5.83 -0.22
N ALA A 108 14.23 4.64 0.36
CA ALA A 108 13.93 3.37 -0.31
C ALA A 108 12.45 3.20 -0.64
N VAL A 109 11.54 3.95 0.00
CA VAL A 109 10.11 3.97 -0.33
C VAL A 109 9.89 4.29 -1.81
N ALA A 110 10.74 5.12 -2.42
CA ALA A 110 10.66 5.45 -3.85
C ALA A 110 10.92 4.26 -4.79
N THR A 111 11.48 3.15 -4.27
CA THR A 111 11.75 1.94 -5.05
C THR A 111 10.59 0.94 -5.04
N LEU A 112 9.58 1.18 -4.20
CA LEU A 112 8.38 0.35 -4.10
C LEU A 112 7.48 0.61 -5.31
N ASN A 113 7.10 -0.46 -6.02
CA ASN A 113 6.14 -0.45 -7.10
C ASN A 113 4.89 -1.18 -6.64
N GLY A 114 3.83 -0.44 -6.35
CA GLY A 114 2.65 -0.99 -5.71
C GLY A 114 1.56 0.05 -5.53
N MET A 115 0.45 -0.41 -4.97
CA MET A 115 -0.56 0.45 -4.36
C MET A 115 -0.52 0.18 -2.86
N PHE A 116 -0.21 1.17 -2.03
CA PHE A 116 0.12 0.93 -0.64
C PHE A 116 -0.12 2.16 0.24
N ALA A 117 -0.52 1.89 1.48
CA ALA A 117 -0.30 2.74 2.63
C ALA A 117 0.43 1.90 3.67
N ILE A 118 1.63 2.31 4.08
CA ILE A 118 2.47 1.58 5.05
C ILE A 118 2.82 2.48 6.22
N ALA A 119 2.94 1.90 7.42
CA ALA A 119 3.45 2.56 8.61
C ALA A 119 4.48 1.67 9.29
N MET A 120 5.61 2.25 9.68
CA MET A 120 6.74 1.56 10.28
C MET A 120 7.17 2.24 11.55
N VAL A 121 7.70 1.46 12.49
CA VAL A 121 8.28 1.94 13.73
C VAL A 121 9.57 1.19 14.04
N THR A 122 10.56 1.90 14.57
CA THR A 122 11.82 1.34 15.07
C THR A 122 11.77 1.28 16.61
N ALA A 123 12.53 0.36 17.21
CA ALA A 123 12.52 0.13 18.66
C ALA A 123 12.91 1.36 19.50
N ASP A 124 13.61 2.33 18.90
CA ASP A 124 14.01 3.60 19.51
C ASP A 124 12.95 4.72 19.37
N GLY A 125 11.77 4.42 18.84
CA GLY A 125 10.67 5.38 18.67
C GLY A 125 10.73 6.19 17.38
N GLY A 126 11.69 5.89 16.49
CA GLY A 126 11.66 6.36 15.11
C GLY A 126 10.57 5.68 14.29
N GLY A 127 10.37 6.13 13.04
CA GLY A 127 9.38 5.52 12.16
C GLY A 127 9.16 6.29 10.88
N LEU A 128 8.34 5.71 10.01
CA LEU A 128 7.83 6.39 8.82
C LEU A 128 6.43 5.93 8.47
N VAL A 129 5.68 6.81 7.81
CA VAL A 129 4.40 6.46 7.17
C VAL A 129 4.46 6.88 5.72
N ALA A 130 4.04 6.04 4.78
CA ALA A 130 4.11 6.35 3.36
C ALA A 130 2.84 5.92 2.61
N ARG A 131 2.50 6.70 1.57
CA ARG A 131 1.38 6.43 0.67
C ARG A 131 1.85 6.39 -0.77
N ASP A 132 1.28 5.47 -1.55
CA ASP A 132 1.67 5.22 -2.93
C ASP A 132 1.57 6.46 -3.83
N PRO A 133 2.34 6.51 -4.94
CA PRO A 133 2.45 7.69 -5.80
C PRO A 133 1.13 8.26 -6.30
N MET A 134 0.12 7.41 -6.52
CA MET A 134 -1.18 7.81 -7.07
C MET A 134 -2.25 7.94 -5.98
N GLY A 135 -1.95 7.56 -4.74
CA GLY A 135 -2.90 7.57 -3.63
C GLY A 135 -4.01 6.54 -3.78
N VAL A 136 -3.74 5.42 -4.46
CA VAL A 136 -4.71 4.35 -4.70
C VAL A 136 -5.22 3.78 -3.38
N LYS A 137 -4.33 3.54 -2.41
CA LYS A 137 -4.75 3.14 -1.06
C LYS A 137 -5.09 4.39 -0.25
N PRO A 138 -6.27 4.43 0.39
CA PRO A 138 -6.67 5.58 1.18
C PRO A 138 -5.85 5.67 2.47
N LEU A 139 -5.44 6.89 2.81
CA LEU A 139 -4.79 7.21 4.06
C LEU A 139 -5.14 8.64 4.45
N TYR A 140 -5.52 8.81 5.70
CA TYR A 140 -5.93 10.06 6.31
C TYR A 140 -5.10 10.27 7.57
N TRP A 141 -4.94 11.52 7.98
CA TRP A 141 -4.16 11.85 9.15
C TRP A 141 -4.72 13.07 9.89
N VAL A 142 -4.41 13.13 11.18
CA VAL A 142 -4.47 14.33 12.00
C VAL A 142 -3.12 14.47 12.68
N HIS A 143 -2.62 15.69 12.79
CA HIS A 143 -1.35 15.95 13.45
C HIS A 143 -1.43 17.24 14.27
N ASP A 144 -0.79 17.22 15.44
CA ASP A 144 -0.49 18.41 16.24
C ASP A 144 0.94 18.30 16.80
N ASP A 145 1.29 19.17 17.76
CA ASP A 145 2.64 19.20 18.36
C ASP A 145 2.95 17.98 19.25
N ASP A 146 1.92 17.25 19.69
CA ASP A 146 2.04 16.15 20.66
C ASP A 146 1.89 14.77 20.00
N VAL A 147 1.01 14.64 19.01
CA VAL A 147 0.69 13.35 18.37
C VAL A 147 0.38 13.49 16.89
N THR A 148 0.84 12.51 16.11
CA THR A 148 0.45 12.33 14.71
C THR A 148 -0.23 10.99 14.56
N ILE A 149 -1.47 10.96 14.06
CA ILE A 149 -2.29 9.75 13.91
C ILE A 149 -2.71 9.59 12.45
N PHE A 150 -2.57 8.38 11.93
CA PHE A 150 -2.93 7.96 10.58
C PHE A 150 -3.99 6.87 10.62
N ALA A 151 -4.91 6.87 9.66
CA ALA A 151 -5.86 5.78 9.47
C ALA A 151 -6.30 5.62 8.01
N SER A 152 -6.67 4.39 7.62
CA SER A 152 -7.12 4.09 6.25
C SER A 152 -8.44 4.76 5.85
N GLU A 153 -9.29 5.15 6.80
CA GLU A 153 -10.58 5.79 6.52
C GLU A 153 -10.84 6.96 7.46
N LEU A 154 -11.42 8.05 6.94
CA LEU A 154 -11.87 9.21 7.73
C LEU A 154 -12.77 8.82 8.91
N ARG A 155 -13.60 7.79 8.74
CA ARG A 155 -14.53 7.33 9.79
C ARG A 155 -13.84 6.64 10.97
N ALA A 156 -12.56 6.26 10.83
CA ALA A 156 -11.79 5.68 11.93
C ALA A 156 -11.67 6.70 13.07
N PHE A 157 -11.44 7.96 12.72
CA PHE A 157 -11.24 9.06 13.66
C PHE A 157 -12.50 9.34 14.50
N ASP A 158 -12.25 9.75 15.75
CA ASP A 158 -13.29 10.24 16.65
C ASP A 158 -13.98 11.47 16.05
N GLU A 159 -15.25 11.69 16.38
CA GLU A 159 -16.04 12.80 15.83
C GLU A 159 -15.41 14.17 16.11
N SER A 160 -14.74 14.32 17.25
CA SER A 160 -14.00 15.52 17.62
C SER A 160 -12.79 15.78 16.73
N ASP A 161 -12.15 14.73 16.20
CA ASP A 161 -10.94 14.88 15.37
C ASP A 161 -11.30 15.12 13.91
N ARG A 162 -12.43 14.58 13.42
CA ARG A 162 -12.82 14.61 11.99
C ARG A 162 -12.75 15.99 11.32
N PRO A 163 -13.10 17.12 11.98
CA PRO A 163 -12.93 18.45 11.39
C PRO A 163 -11.48 18.84 11.06
N HIS A 164 -10.50 18.18 11.69
CA HIS A 164 -9.06 18.41 11.54
C HIS A 164 -8.37 17.33 10.70
N VAL A 165 -9.11 16.31 10.25
CA VAL A 165 -8.53 15.21 9.48
C VAL A 165 -8.32 15.66 8.04
N GLU A 166 -7.12 15.41 7.53
CA GLU A 166 -6.76 15.64 6.14
C GLU A 166 -6.49 14.31 5.43
N ALA A 167 -6.56 14.32 4.09
CA ALA A 167 -6.05 13.21 3.30
C ALA A 167 -4.52 13.28 3.28
N PHE A 168 -3.85 12.19 3.64
CA PHE A 168 -2.39 12.14 3.59
C PHE A 168 -1.92 12.18 2.12
N PRO A 169 -0.97 13.05 1.73
CA PRO A 169 -0.67 13.31 0.33
C PRO A 169 -0.15 12.07 -0.42
N PRO A 170 -0.61 11.82 -1.66
CA PRO A 170 -0.04 10.79 -2.54
C PRO A 170 1.44 11.00 -2.84
N GLY A 171 2.20 9.90 -2.94
CA GLY A 171 3.63 9.94 -3.27
C GLY A 171 4.49 10.62 -2.22
N SER A 172 4.02 10.62 -0.97
CA SER A 172 4.70 11.21 0.16
C SER A 172 4.95 10.21 1.27
N LEU A 173 5.98 10.48 2.05
CA LEU A 173 6.27 9.83 3.32
C LEU A 173 6.33 10.88 4.43
N TRP A 174 6.07 10.46 5.66
CA TRP A 174 6.21 11.26 6.86
C TRP A 174 7.17 10.57 7.81
N THR A 175 8.02 11.34 8.50
CA THR A 175 8.81 10.86 9.65
C THR A 175 8.69 11.86 10.81
N PRO A 176 8.85 11.41 12.08
CA PRO A 176 8.79 12.31 13.23
C PRO A 176 9.76 13.51 13.15
N GLY A 177 10.97 13.31 12.60
CA GLY A 177 12.00 14.34 12.55
C GLY A 177 11.97 15.26 11.32
N ALA A 178 11.36 14.82 10.21
CA ALA A 178 11.37 15.58 8.95
C ALA A 178 9.99 16.06 8.51
N GLY A 179 8.91 15.59 9.16
CA GLY A 179 7.55 15.82 8.68
C GLY A 179 7.33 15.16 7.33
N VAL A 180 6.51 15.78 6.49
CA VAL A 180 6.13 15.24 5.18
C VAL A 180 7.19 15.54 4.12
N VAL A 181 7.70 14.50 3.47
CA VAL A 181 8.61 14.56 2.34
C VAL A 181 7.97 13.86 1.14
N ARG A 182 7.99 14.51 -0.02
CA ARG A 182 7.51 13.91 -1.27
C ARG A 182 8.61 13.05 -1.89
N PHE A 183 8.26 11.81 -2.26
CA PHE A 183 9.19 10.88 -2.91
C PHE A 183 8.80 10.55 -4.36
N ALA A 184 7.55 10.80 -4.77
CA ALA A 184 7.08 10.55 -6.13
C ALA A 184 5.98 11.52 -6.58
N ASP A 185 5.90 11.72 -7.89
CA ASP A 185 4.74 12.31 -8.56
C ASP A 185 3.82 11.22 -9.09
N ALA A 186 2.51 11.46 -9.04
CA ALA A 186 1.52 10.57 -9.65
C ALA A 186 1.71 10.46 -11.18
N VAL A 187 2.20 11.53 -11.80
CA VAL A 187 2.62 11.61 -13.19
C VAL A 187 4.04 12.18 -13.20
N PRO A 188 5.04 11.49 -13.78
CA PRO A 188 6.41 12.01 -13.81
C PRO A 188 6.45 13.44 -14.36
N VAL A 189 7.23 14.33 -13.75
CA VAL A 189 7.33 15.75 -14.15
C VAL A 189 7.71 15.91 -15.63
N GLU A 190 8.49 14.96 -16.15
CA GLU A 190 8.93 14.90 -17.55
C GLU A 190 7.78 14.57 -18.52
N VAL A 191 6.74 13.87 -18.03
CA VAL A 191 5.52 13.57 -18.78
C VAL A 191 4.52 14.69 -18.53
N ARG A 192 4.75 15.86 -19.12
CA ARG A 192 3.68 16.85 -19.27
C ARG A 192 2.74 16.35 -20.36
N PRO A 193 1.50 15.92 -20.06
CA PRO A 193 0.58 15.49 -21.11
C PRO A 193 0.41 16.66 -22.07
N ALA A 194 0.88 16.47 -23.31
CA ALA A 194 0.65 17.44 -24.35
C ALA A 194 -0.87 17.57 -24.51
N ARG A 195 -1.41 18.80 -24.44
CA ARG A 195 -2.86 19.05 -24.61
C ARG A 195 -3.39 18.51 -25.95
N ARG A 196 -2.49 18.26 -26.92
CA ARG A 196 -2.73 17.57 -28.19
C ARG A 196 -1.54 16.69 -28.51
N ALA A 197 -1.79 15.55 -29.15
CA ALA A 197 -0.73 14.72 -29.71
C ALA A 197 0.11 15.57 -30.68
N GLN A 198 1.44 15.55 -30.52
CA GLN A 198 2.36 16.28 -31.41
C GLN A 198 2.54 15.56 -32.75
N HIS A 199 2.18 14.27 -32.80
CA HIS A 199 2.15 13.44 -33.99
C HIS A 199 0.73 12.93 -34.23
N GLU A 200 0.22 13.10 -35.46
CA GLU A 200 -1.12 12.63 -35.86
C GLU A 200 -1.20 11.11 -36.01
N THR A 201 -0.06 10.44 -36.19
CA THR A 201 0.04 9.00 -36.41
C THR A 201 0.87 8.34 -35.32
N TRP A 202 0.28 7.34 -34.68
CA TRP A 202 0.97 6.43 -33.77
C TRP A 202 1.59 5.33 -34.61
N ASP A 203 2.92 5.17 -34.55
CA ASP A 203 3.55 4.03 -35.21
C ASP A 203 3.33 2.73 -34.41
N ASN A 204 3.60 1.59 -35.06
CA ASN A 204 3.41 0.29 -34.43
C ASN A 204 4.32 0.10 -33.20
N VAL A 205 5.49 0.74 -33.15
CA VAL A 205 6.42 0.62 -32.02
C VAL A 205 5.81 1.23 -30.77
N VAL A 206 5.25 2.44 -30.87
CA VAL A 206 4.57 3.10 -29.75
C VAL A 206 3.33 2.31 -29.33
N LEU A 207 2.55 1.81 -30.29
CA LEU A 207 1.36 1.00 -29.98
C LEU A 207 1.73 -0.31 -29.27
N ASP A 208 2.82 -0.95 -29.66
CA ASP A 208 3.32 -2.17 -29.02
C ASP A 208 3.83 -1.87 -27.60
N GLN A 209 4.56 -0.76 -27.39
CA GLN A 209 5.00 -0.34 -26.06
C GLN A 209 3.83 -0.07 -25.11
N VAL A 210 2.78 0.62 -25.58
CA VAL A 210 1.58 0.85 -24.77
C VAL A 210 0.89 -0.46 -24.45
N ARG A 211 0.75 -1.36 -25.43
CA ARG A 211 0.15 -2.69 -25.21
C ARG A 211 0.94 -3.48 -24.16
N ASP A 212 2.26 -3.55 -24.29
CA ASP A 212 3.13 -4.28 -23.38
C ASP A 212 3.09 -3.70 -21.96
N ALA A 213 3.04 -2.37 -21.83
CA ALA A 213 2.90 -1.70 -20.55
C ALA A 213 1.57 -2.05 -19.86
N VAL A 214 0.45 -2.04 -20.60
CA VAL A 214 -0.87 -2.41 -20.07
C VAL A 214 -0.91 -3.89 -19.70
N VAL A 215 -0.38 -4.79 -20.54
CA VAL A 215 -0.31 -6.23 -20.25
C VAL A 215 0.53 -6.49 -19.00
N ALA A 216 1.70 -5.88 -18.90
CA ALA A 216 2.56 -6.00 -17.72
C ALA A 216 1.88 -5.44 -16.46
N ALA A 217 1.11 -4.35 -16.57
CA ALA A 217 0.37 -3.78 -15.45
C ALA A 217 -0.73 -4.72 -14.94
N VAL A 218 -1.47 -5.38 -15.83
CA VAL A 218 -2.49 -6.38 -15.47
C VAL A 218 -1.83 -7.62 -14.88
N ARG A 219 -0.79 -8.18 -15.52
CA ARG A 219 -0.06 -9.36 -15.00
C ARG A 219 0.39 -9.17 -13.56
N ARG A 220 1.01 -8.03 -13.23
CA ARG A 220 1.46 -7.71 -11.85
C ARG A 220 0.31 -7.70 -10.83
N ARG A 221 -0.91 -7.38 -11.26
CA ARG A 221 -2.13 -7.33 -10.42
C ARG A 221 -2.88 -8.66 -10.36
N MET A 222 -2.44 -9.67 -11.09
CA MET A 222 -2.94 -11.04 -10.99
C MET A 222 -2.25 -11.84 -9.87
N MET A 223 -1.26 -11.25 -9.19
CA MET A 223 -0.59 -11.82 -8.02
C MET A 223 -1.59 -11.95 -6.86
N SER A 224 -1.96 -13.19 -6.51
CA SER A 224 -2.87 -13.50 -5.41
C SER A 224 -2.76 -14.97 -5.01
N ASP A 225 -2.81 -15.27 -3.71
CA ASP A 225 -2.99 -16.64 -3.19
C ASP A 225 -4.48 -17.03 -3.11
N VAL A 226 -5.40 -16.09 -3.41
CA VAL A 226 -6.85 -16.31 -3.43
C VAL A 226 -7.44 -16.10 -4.84
N GLY A 227 -8.73 -16.40 -5.00
CA GLY A 227 -9.42 -16.23 -6.28
C GLY A 227 -9.47 -14.75 -6.70
N VAL A 228 -9.03 -14.46 -7.93
CA VAL A 228 -9.13 -13.12 -8.54
C VAL A 228 -10.40 -13.06 -9.39
N GLY A 229 -11.10 -11.93 -9.37
CA GLY A 229 -12.21 -11.62 -10.26
C GLY A 229 -12.04 -10.24 -10.91
N VAL A 230 -12.85 -9.94 -11.93
CA VAL A 230 -12.78 -8.67 -12.66
C VAL A 230 -14.16 -8.02 -12.77
N PHE A 231 -14.22 -6.71 -12.51
CA PHE A 231 -15.41 -5.91 -12.82
C PHE A 231 -15.47 -5.61 -14.32
N LEU A 232 -16.59 -5.93 -14.96
CA LEU A 232 -16.81 -5.80 -16.40
C LEU A 232 -18.07 -4.97 -16.67
N SER A 233 -17.90 -3.70 -17.02
CA SER A 233 -19.02 -2.77 -17.25
C SER A 233 -19.56 -2.80 -18.69
N GLY A 234 -18.89 -3.53 -19.60
CA GLY A 234 -19.14 -3.46 -21.05
C GLY A 234 -18.41 -2.29 -21.74
N GLY A 235 -17.80 -1.37 -20.98
CA GLY A 235 -16.93 -0.33 -21.52
C GLY A 235 -15.56 -0.86 -21.92
N LEU A 236 -14.90 -0.17 -22.87
CA LEU A 236 -13.61 -0.55 -23.46
C LEU A 236 -12.54 -0.86 -22.40
N ASP A 237 -12.40 -0.01 -21.38
CA ASP A 237 -11.34 -0.15 -20.37
C ASP A 237 -11.50 -1.45 -19.56
N SER A 238 -12.70 -1.68 -19.04
CA SER A 238 -13.01 -2.89 -18.28
C SER A 238 -12.89 -4.16 -19.13
N ALA A 239 -13.28 -4.09 -20.41
CA ALA A 239 -13.16 -5.20 -21.35
C ALA A 239 -11.70 -5.51 -21.68
N LEU A 240 -10.85 -4.49 -21.83
CA LEU A 240 -9.42 -4.67 -22.05
C LEU A 240 -8.74 -5.35 -20.85
N VAL A 241 -9.01 -4.87 -19.63
CA VAL A 241 -8.48 -5.47 -18.40
C VAL A 241 -8.96 -6.91 -18.26
N ALA A 242 -10.25 -7.18 -18.45
CA ALA A 242 -10.82 -8.53 -18.36
C ALA A 242 -10.22 -9.48 -19.41
N ALA A 243 -10.05 -9.02 -20.65
CA ALA A 243 -9.48 -9.85 -21.72
C ALA A 243 -8.01 -10.21 -21.45
N ILE A 244 -7.21 -9.27 -20.93
CA ILE A 244 -5.82 -9.54 -20.56
C ILE A 244 -5.76 -10.47 -19.35
N ALA A 245 -6.55 -10.19 -18.30
CA ALA A 245 -6.61 -11.01 -17.09
C ALA A 245 -7.02 -12.45 -17.40
N ALA A 246 -7.97 -12.67 -18.32
CA ALA A 246 -8.40 -14.00 -18.74
C ALA A 246 -7.28 -14.80 -19.41
N ARG A 247 -6.38 -14.14 -20.17
CA ARG A 247 -5.21 -14.79 -20.77
C ARG A 247 -4.17 -15.17 -19.71
N GLU A 248 -3.96 -14.29 -18.72
CA GLU A 248 -3.03 -14.50 -17.61
C GLU A 248 -3.59 -15.48 -16.55
N ALA A 249 -4.88 -15.82 -16.60
CA ALA A 249 -5.48 -16.80 -15.68
C ALA A 249 -5.01 -18.25 -15.94
N HIS A 250 -4.31 -18.52 -17.06
CA HIS A 250 -3.73 -19.81 -17.43
C HIS A 250 -4.70 -21.00 -17.32
N GLY A 251 -5.92 -20.82 -17.83
CA GLY A 251 -6.96 -21.86 -17.83
C GLY A 251 -7.82 -21.92 -16.56
N ARG A 252 -7.56 -21.08 -15.56
CA ARG A 252 -8.48 -20.87 -14.43
C ARG A 252 -9.70 -20.07 -14.89
N VAL A 253 -10.88 -20.42 -14.35
CA VAL A 253 -12.10 -19.64 -14.58
C VAL A 253 -11.96 -18.29 -13.89
N LEU A 254 -12.08 -17.21 -14.66
CA LEU A 254 -12.03 -15.84 -14.15
C LEU A 254 -13.47 -15.31 -13.98
N PRO A 255 -14.00 -15.23 -12.75
CA PRO A 255 -15.32 -14.66 -12.53
C PRO A 255 -15.34 -13.18 -12.92
N THR A 256 -16.40 -12.78 -13.63
CA THR A 256 -16.63 -11.39 -14.02
C THR A 256 -17.93 -10.88 -13.40
N PHE A 257 -17.95 -9.63 -12.98
CA PHE A 257 -19.07 -9.01 -12.28
C PHE A 257 -19.47 -7.70 -12.94
N ALA A 258 -20.77 -7.53 -13.18
CA ALA A 258 -21.38 -6.30 -13.67
C ALA A 258 -22.53 -5.89 -12.72
N VAL A 259 -22.82 -4.59 -12.65
CA VAL A 259 -23.94 -4.05 -11.88
C VAL A 259 -24.69 -3.04 -12.75
N GLY A 260 -26.02 -3.01 -12.63
CA GLY A 260 -26.91 -2.14 -13.39
C GLY A 260 -28.23 -1.90 -12.64
#